data_AF-A0A4E0RQ78-F1
#
_entry.id   AF-A0A4E0RQ78-F1
#
_cell.length_a   1.000
_cell.length_b   1.000
_cell.length_c   1.000
_cell.angle_alpha   90.00
_cell.angle_beta   90.00
_cell.angle_gamma   90.00
#
_symmetry.space_group_name_H-M   'P 1'
#
loop_
_entity.id
_entity.type
_entity.pdbx_description
1 polymer ?
#
loop_
_entity_poly.entity_id
_entity_poly.type
_entity_poly.pdbx_seq_one_letter_code
_entity_poly.pdbx_strand_id
1 'polypeptide(L)'
;MYQWTVNWRIIPEYLFLDRRFHMMLMVLHLFFVALTLFRFIRSRGGLTRFLSLHKPKCTARPDAASVLYPLFVCNFVGIAFSRSLHYQFYVWYFHTLLYLLWSNSQLPTPVRFLLLGLIELCWNTYPSTVYSSGLLHACHGALLICLLWSAPDGCEELRRPNTQSAKQYAKPTPSKANHKRNKPKQA
;
A
#
# COMPACT_ATOMS: atom_id res chain seq x y z
N MET A 1 -26.48 -5.64 -16.93
CA MET A 1 -25.43 -5.20 -15.98
C MET A 1 -24.71 -3.91 -16.38
N TYR A 2 -24.71 -3.50 -17.66
CA TYR A 2 -24.02 -2.31 -18.16
C TYR A 2 -24.48 -0.97 -17.54
N GLN A 3 -25.77 -0.84 -17.21
CA GLN A 3 -26.32 0.40 -16.62
C GLN A 3 -25.81 0.71 -15.21
N TRP A 4 -25.28 -0.29 -14.50
CA TRP A 4 -24.94 -0.20 -13.06
C TRP A 4 -23.43 -0.26 -12.79
N THR A 5 -22.60 -0.16 -13.84
CA THR A 5 -21.14 -0.23 -13.68
C THR A 5 -20.55 1.17 -13.54
N VAL A 6 -19.70 1.34 -12.53
CA VAL A 6 -18.88 2.56 -12.40
C VAL A 6 -17.67 2.48 -13.34
N ASN A 7 -17.15 1.27 -13.54
CA ASN A 7 -16.03 1.00 -14.44
C ASN A 7 -16.46 0.89 -15.92
N TRP A 8 -15.54 1.27 -16.82
CA TRP A 8 -15.65 1.17 -18.27
C TRP A 8 -16.89 1.78 -18.93
N ARG A 9 -17.53 2.78 -18.30
CA ARG A 9 -18.68 3.49 -18.89
C ARG A 9 -18.31 4.37 -20.09
N ILE A 10 -17.01 4.57 -20.31
CA ILE A 10 -16.46 5.19 -21.52
C ILE A 10 -16.60 4.29 -22.75
N ILE A 11 -16.78 2.98 -22.56
CA ILE A 11 -16.85 2.00 -23.64
C ILE A 11 -18.31 1.71 -24.00
N PRO A 12 -18.70 1.79 -25.27
CA PRO A 12 -20.06 1.49 -25.69
C PRO A 12 -20.43 0.01 -25.48
N GLU A 13 -21.71 -0.26 -25.28
CA GLU A 13 -22.23 -1.55 -24.81
C GLU A 13 -21.83 -2.75 -25.70
N TYR A 14 -21.69 -2.55 -27.01
CA TYR A 14 -21.27 -3.60 -27.95
C TYR A 14 -19.84 -4.10 -27.69
N LEU A 15 -18.91 -3.19 -27.32
CA LEU A 15 -17.54 -3.54 -26.94
C LEU A 15 -17.50 -4.12 -25.53
N PHE A 16 -18.36 -3.63 -24.64
CA PHE A 16 -18.48 -4.13 -23.27
C PHE A 16 -18.97 -5.58 -23.20
N LEU A 17 -19.82 -6.00 -24.13
CA LEU A 17 -20.35 -7.37 -24.25
C LEU A 17 -19.42 -8.33 -25.00
N ASP A 18 -18.39 -7.83 -25.69
CA ASP A 18 -17.51 -8.66 -26.49
C ASP A 18 -16.64 -9.58 -25.59
N ARG A 19 -16.59 -10.86 -25.95
CA ARG A 19 -15.74 -11.87 -25.31
C ARG A 19 -14.26 -11.52 -25.38
N ARG A 20 -13.83 -10.83 -26.44
CA ARG A 20 -12.44 -10.37 -26.63
C ARG A 20 -12.04 -9.35 -25.57
N PHE A 21 -12.94 -8.42 -25.23
CA PHE A 21 -12.70 -7.40 -24.22
C PHE A 21 -12.43 -8.00 -22.85
N HIS A 22 -13.25 -8.97 -22.42
CA HIS A 22 -13.05 -9.65 -21.14
C HIS A 22 -11.73 -10.43 -21.09
N MET A 23 -11.35 -11.10 -22.19
CA MET A 23 -10.05 -11.79 -22.28
C MET A 23 -8.89 -10.81 -22.23
N MET A 24 -8.99 -9.65 -22.90
CA MET A 24 -7.98 -8.59 -22.85
C MET A 24 -7.81 -8.06 -21.42
N LEU A 25 -8.90 -7.76 -20.72
CA LEU A 25 -8.88 -7.32 -19.32
C LEU A 25 -8.21 -8.35 -18.42
N MET A 26 -8.49 -9.64 -18.64
CA MET A 26 -7.88 -10.71 -17.86
C MET A 26 -6.37 -10.86 -18.13
N VAL A 27 -5.95 -10.80 -19.39
CA VAL A 27 -4.52 -10.82 -19.75
C VAL A 27 -3.79 -9.63 -19.12
N LEU A 28 -4.39 -8.44 -19.18
CA LEU A 28 -3.80 -7.23 -18.60
C LEU A 28 -3.72 -7.31 -17.07
N HIS A 29 -4.78 -7.82 -16.42
CA HIS A 29 -4.78 -8.09 -14.98
C HIS A 29 -3.65 -9.04 -14.59
N LEU A 30 -3.55 -10.21 -15.24
CA LEU A 30 -2.50 -11.20 -14.97
C LEU A 30 -1.10 -10.62 -15.21
N PHE A 31 -0.93 -9.81 -16.25
CA PHE A 31 0.32 -9.14 -16.55
C PHE A 31 0.75 -8.19 -15.42
N PHE A 32 -0.13 -7.30 -14.95
CA PHE A 32 0.19 -6.36 -13.87
C PHE A 32 0.39 -7.06 -12.52
N VAL A 33 -0.39 -8.10 -12.23
CA VAL A 33 -0.17 -8.95 -11.05
C VAL A 33 1.20 -9.63 -11.13
N ALA A 34 1.56 -10.21 -12.28
CA ALA A 34 2.87 -10.82 -12.47
C ALA A 34 4.01 -9.81 -12.32
N LEU A 35 3.87 -8.60 -12.85
CA LEU A 35 4.88 -7.53 -12.70
C LEU A 35 5.07 -7.11 -11.24
N THR A 36 3.98 -6.85 -10.53
CA THR A 36 4.03 -6.44 -9.11
C THR A 36 4.58 -7.55 -8.23
N LEU A 37 4.19 -8.82 -8.46
CA LEU A 37 4.73 -9.98 -7.77
C LEU A 37 6.21 -10.21 -8.09
N PHE A 38 6.61 -10.16 -9.36
CA PHE A 38 8.00 -10.35 -9.77
C PHE A 38 8.91 -9.30 -9.15
N ARG A 39 8.48 -8.04 -9.13
CA ARG A 39 9.20 -6.94 -8.48
C ARG A 39 9.29 -7.12 -6.97
N PHE A 40 8.21 -7.55 -6.32
CA PHE A 40 8.19 -7.87 -4.89
C PHE A 40 9.17 -9.02 -4.54
N ILE A 41 9.15 -10.09 -5.32
CA ILE A 41 10.06 -11.24 -5.17
C ILE A 41 11.51 -10.81 -5.37
N ARG A 42 11.80 -10.02 -6.41
CA ARG A 42 13.15 -9.50 -6.68
C ARG A 42 13.64 -8.61 -5.53
N SER A 43 12.78 -7.78 -4.96
CA SER A 43 13.15 -6.91 -3.85
C SER A 43 13.42 -7.66 -2.53
N ARG A 44 12.84 -8.85 -2.34
CA ARG A 44 13.08 -9.69 -1.14
C ARG A 44 14.26 -10.66 -1.28
N GLY A 45 15.06 -10.51 -2.34
CA GLY A 45 16.24 -11.36 -2.57
C GLY A 45 16.02 -12.49 -3.58
N GLY A 46 15.00 -12.37 -4.46
CA GLY A 46 14.82 -13.23 -5.61
C GLY A 46 13.94 -14.47 -5.40
N LEU A 47 13.59 -15.12 -6.50
CA LEU A 47 12.67 -16.26 -6.54
C LEU A 47 13.24 -17.48 -5.80
N THR A 48 14.57 -17.66 -5.82
CA THR A 48 15.25 -18.75 -5.12
C THR A 48 15.14 -18.64 -3.61
N ARG A 49 15.25 -17.43 -3.03
CA ARG A 49 15.09 -17.22 -1.58
C ARG A 49 13.62 -17.36 -1.13
N PHE A 50 12.68 -16.97 -2.00
CA PHE A 50 11.25 -17.16 -1.80
C PHE A 50 10.85 -18.65 -1.87
N LEU A 51 11.31 -19.39 -2.87
CA LEU A 51 11.03 -20.83 -3.00
C LEU A 51 11.85 -21.70 -2.04
N SER A 52 13.03 -21.24 -1.60
CA SER A 52 13.87 -21.91 -0.60
C SER A 52 13.36 -21.78 0.84
N LEU A 53 12.09 -21.39 1.03
CA LEU A 53 11.35 -21.37 2.30
C LEU A 53 11.32 -22.73 3.05
N HIS A 54 11.91 -23.79 2.48
CA HIS A 54 12.03 -25.11 3.10
C HIS A 54 13.15 -25.27 4.14
N LYS A 55 13.97 -24.23 4.42
CA LYS A 55 14.92 -24.27 5.56
C LYS A 55 14.60 -23.15 6.55
N PRO A 56 13.73 -23.39 7.55
CA PRO A 56 13.42 -22.40 8.56
C PRO A 56 14.62 -22.27 9.50
N LYS A 57 15.56 -21.40 9.16
CA LYS A 57 16.53 -20.84 10.12
C LYS A 57 16.16 -19.40 10.39
N CYS A 58 15.00 -19.16 11.03
CA CYS A 58 14.67 -17.93 11.74
C CYS A 58 13.27 -18.05 12.35
N THR A 59 13.20 -18.01 13.68
CA THR A 59 11.99 -17.93 14.52
C THR A 59 11.38 -16.52 14.53
N ALA A 60 11.52 -15.76 13.46
CA ALA A 60 10.94 -14.43 13.34
C ALA A 60 9.52 -14.55 12.79
N ARG A 61 8.52 -14.11 13.58
CA ARG A 61 7.12 -14.03 13.10
C ARG A 61 7.07 -13.21 11.80
N PRO A 62 6.40 -13.69 10.74
CA PRO A 62 6.15 -12.88 9.57
C PRO A 62 5.37 -11.65 10.00
N ASP A 63 5.92 -10.48 9.68
CA ASP A 63 5.25 -9.21 9.91
C ASP A 63 3.95 -9.17 9.10
N ALA A 64 2.84 -8.77 9.73
CA ALA A 64 1.53 -8.80 9.10
C ALA A 64 1.46 -7.83 7.90
N ALA A 65 2.13 -6.67 7.98
CA ALA A 65 2.16 -5.69 6.90
C ALA A 65 2.84 -6.24 5.63
N SER A 66 3.86 -7.09 5.82
CA SER A 66 4.55 -7.79 4.73
C SER A 66 3.68 -8.74 3.90
N VAL A 67 2.57 -9.24 4.46
CA VAL A 67 1.60 -10.10 3.75
C VAL A 67 0.42 -9.25 3.25
N LEU A 68 -0.02 -8.30 4.06
CA LEU A 68 -1.20 -7.48 3.77
C LEU A 68 -0.97 -6.53 2.59
N TYR A 69 0.22 -5.94 2.48
CA TYR A 69 0.57 -5.03 1.38
C TYR A 69 0.43 -5.69 -0.02
N PRO A 70 1.12 -6.80 -0.34
CA PRO A 70 0.99 -7.43 -1.65
C PRO A 70 -0.44 -7.96 -1.90
N LEU A 71 -1.16 -8.40 -0.86
CA LEU A 71 -2.55 -8.82 -0.98
C LEU A 71 -3.44 -7.65 -1.45
N PHE A 72 -3.33 -6.49 -0.82
CA PHE A 72 -4.10 -5.31 -1.18
C PHE A 72 -3.67 -4.73 -2.54
N VAL A 73 -2.40 -4.78 -2.90
CA VAL A 73 -1.95 -4.40 -4.25
C VAL A 73 -2.56 -5.31 -5.32
N CYS A 74 -2.53 -6.64 -5.12
CA CYS A 74 -3.13 -7.58 -6.09
C CYS A 74 -4.64 -7.38 -6.20
N ASN A 75 -5.33 -7.17 -5.08
CA ASN A 75 -6.75 -6.86 -5.06
C ASN A 75 -7.05 -5.56 -5.82
N PHE A 76 -6.27 -4.50 -5.58
CA PHE A 76 -6.40 -3.22 -6.27
C PHE A 76 -6.21 -3.35 -7.79
N VAL A 77 -5.21 -4.11 -8.24
CA VAL A 77 -5.02 -4.42 -9.67
C VAL A 77 -6.25 -5.13 -10.23
N GLY A 78 -6.85 -6.05 -9.48
CA GLY A 78 -8.12 -6.69 -9.84
C GLY A 78 -9.27 -5.72 -10.00
N ILE A 79 -9.40 -4.75 -9.10
CA ILE A 79 -10.44 -3.71 -9.13
C ILE A 79 -10.28 -2.82 -10.36
N ALA A 80 -9.05 -2.36 -10.64
CA ALA A 80 -8.76 -1.49 -11.77
C ALA A 80 -9.10 -2.14 -13.12
N PHE A 81 -8.81 -3.43 -13.27
CA PHE A 81 -9.08 -4.20 -14.49
C PHE A 81 -10.39 -4.99 -14.44
N SER A 82 -11.22 -4.84 -13.40
CA SER A 82 -12.53 -5.47 -13.37
C SER A 82 -13.45 -4.83 -14.39
N ARG A 83 -14.19 -5.63 -15.15
CA ARG A 83 -15.17 -5.11 -16.11
C ARG A 83 -16.26 -4.28 -15.44
N SER A 84 -16.79 -4.77 -14.31
CA SER A 84 -17.94 -4.16 -13.65
C SER A 84 -17.67 -3.97 -12.17
N LEU A 85 -17.93 -2.76 -11.69
CA LEU A 85 -17.85 -2.39 -10.28
C LEU A 85 -19.22 -1.98 -9.79
N HIS A 86 -19.65 -2.61 -8.69
CA HIS A 86 -20.93 -2.34 -8.02
C HIS A 86 -20.72 -1.45 -6.79
N TYR A 87 -21.68 -0.58 -6.48
CA TYR A 87 -21.58 0.36 -5.35
C TYR A 87 -21.36 -0.31 -4.00
N GLN A 88 -21.90 -1.50 -3.78
CA GLN A 88 -21.66 -2.27 -2.54
C GLN A 88 -20.18 -2.62 -2.31
N PHE A 89 -19.40 -2.75 -3.38
CA PHE A 89 -17.98 -3.05 -3.30
C PHE A 89 -17.15 -1.85 -2.81
N TYR A 90 -17.71 -0.64 -2.88
CA TYR A 90 -17.01 0.59 -2.52
C TYR A 90 -16.53 0.61 -1.06
N VAL A 91 -17.34 0.08 -0.13
CA VAL A 91 -17.00 0.02 1.30
C VAL A 91 -15.66 -0.68 1.54
N TRP A 92 -15.42 -1.80 0.85
CA TRP A 92 -14.18 -2.57 0.98
C TRP A 92 -13.02 -1.87 0.27
N TYR A 93 -13.30 -1.35 -0.93
CA TYR A 93 -12.31 -0.66 -1.74
C TYR A 93 -11.73 0.56 -0.99
N PHE A 94 -12.58 1.38 -0.38
CA PHE A 94 -12.18 2.58 0.33
C PHE A 94 -11.14 2.28 1.44
N HIS A 95 -11.39 1.26 2.27
CA HIS A 95 -10.46 0.90 3.35
C HIS A 95 -9.11 0.41 2.81
N THR A 96 -9.10 -0.41 1.75
CA THR A 96 -7.85 -0.88 1.13
C THR A 96 -7.09 0.27 0.44
N LEU A 97 -7.81 1.22 -0.15
CA LEU A 97 -7.26 2.39 -0.81
C LEU A 97 -6.53 3.30 0.18
N LEU A 98 -7.14 3.60 1.33
CA LEU A 98 -6.49 4.41 2.39
C LEU A 98 -5.16 3.79 2.82
N TYR A 99 -5.15 2.48 3.05
CA TYR A 99 -3.92 1.76 3.42
C TYR A 99 -2.85 1.86 2.32
N LEU A 100 -3.23 1.68 1.05
CA LEU A 100 -2.30 1.76 -0.08
C LEU A 100 -1.71 3.17 -0.24
N LEU A 101 -2.52 4.22 -0.12
CA LEU A 101 -2.04 5.61 -0.21
C LEU A 101 -1.03 5.94 0.90
N TRP A 102 -1.31 5.50 2.14
CA TRP A 102 -0.43 5.77 3.28
C TRP A 102 0.83 4.90 3.31
N SER A 103 0.77 3.71 2.72
CA SER A 103 1.93 2.82 2.57
C SER A 103 2.94 3.34 1.54
N ASN A 104 2.53 4.26 0.66
CA ASN A 104 3.40 4.89 -0.34
C ASN A 104 4.02 6.19 0.20
N SER A 105 5.27 6.12 0.65
CA SER A 105 6.02 7.29 1.16
C SER A 105 6.30 8.35 0.09
N GLN A 106 6.34 7.99 -1.18
CA GLN A 106 6.64 8.92 -2.29
C GLN A 106 5.47 9.85 -2.67
N LEU A 107 4.24 9.57 -2.21
CA LEU A 107 3.09 10.41 -2.50
C LEU A 107 2.98 11.52 -1.45
N PRO A 108 3.06 12.81 -1.85
CA PRO A 108 2.86 13.91 -0.91
C PRO A 108 1.41 13.92 -0.39
N THR A 109 1.25 14.26 0.89
CA THR A 109 -0.05 14.33 1.59
C THR A 109 -1.18 15.02 0.80
N PRO A 110 -0.98 16.19 0.14
CA PRO A 110 -2.04 16.81 -0.65
C PRO A 110 -2.51 15.94 -1.83
N VAL A 111 -1.60 15.22 -2.49
CA VAL A 111 -1.96 14.31 -3.61
C VAL A 111 -2.74 13.10 -3.10
N ARG A 112 -2.45 12.62 -1.89
CA ARG A 112 -3.22 11.54 -1.26
C ARG A 112 -4.68 11.94 -1.06
N PHE A 113 -4.92 13.11 -0.46
CA PHE A 113 -6.27 13.63 -0.27
C PHE A 113 -6.96 13.97 -1.59
N LEU A 114 -6.22 14.51 -2.57
CA LEU A 114 -6.74 14.77 -3.90
C LEU A 114 -7.23 13.47 -4.57
N LEU A 115 -6.42 12.40 -4.53
CA LEU A 115 -6.80 11.10 -5.08
C LEU A 115 -8.03 10.53 -4.38
N LEU A 116 -8.10 10.60 -3.04
CA LEU A 116 -9.28 10.17 -2.29
C LEU A 116 -10.53 10.97 -2.68
N GLY A 117 -10.41 12.29 -2.76
CA GLY A 117 -11.52 13.17 -3.13
C GLY A 117 -12.00 12.96 -4.57
N LEU A 118 -11.09 12.78 -5.53
CA LEU A 118 -11.45 12.50 -6.92
C LEU A 118 -12.12 11.13 -7.07
N ILE A 119 -11.60 10.11 -6.37
CA ILE A 119 -12.20 8.78 -6.36
C ILE A 119 -13.60 8.84 -5.73
N GLU A 120 -13.75 9.45 -4.54
CA GLU A 120 -15.04 9.66 -3.87
C GLU A 120 -16.03 10.39 -4.79
N LEU A 121 -15.60 11.45 -5.47
CA LEU A 121 -16.43 12.19 -6.44
C LEU A 121 -16.90 11.27 -7.58
N CYS A 122 -16.02 10.42 -8.10
CA CYS A 122 -16.37 9.48 -9.16
C CYS A 122 -17.41 8.45 -8.71
N TRP A 123 -17.34 8.00 -7.45
CA TRP A 123 -18.29 7.06 -6.85
C TRP A 123 -19.59 7.74 -6.42
N ASN A 124 -19.58 9.01 -6.01
CA ASN A 124 -20.78 9.73 -5.61
C ASN A 124 -21.59 10.27 -6.82
N THR A 125 -20.98 10.29 -8.01
CA THR A 125 -21.69 10.65 -9.25
C THR A 125 -22.57 9.48 -9.72
N TYR A 126 -23.87 9.55 -9.42
CA TYR A 126 -24.87 8.58 -9.85
C TYR A 126 -25.88 9.18 -10.84
N PRO A 127 -26.11 8.58 -12.03
CA PRO A 127 -25.34 7.50 -12.65
C PRO A 127 -23.94 7.96 -13.07
N SER A 128 -22.95 7.06 -13.05
CA SER A 128 -21.59 7.38 -13.54
C SER A 128 -21.62 7.95 -14.96
N THR A 129 -20.68 8.82 -15.31
CA THR A 129 -20.59 9.42 -16.65
C THR A 129 -19.31 8.92 -17.34
N VAL A 130 -19.17 9.21 -18.63
CA VAL A 130 -17.93 8.93 -19.36
C VAL A 130 -16.74 9.64 -18.68
N TYR A 131 -16.95 10.87 -18.23
CA TYR A 131 -15.95 11.67 -17.52
C TYR A 131 -15.56 11.07 -16.16
N SER A 132 -16.53 10.68 -15.33
CA SER A 132 -16.21 10.10 -14.02
C SER A 132 -15.54 8.73 -14.16
N SER A 133 -15.94 7.94 -15.15
CA SER A 133 -15.27 6.65 -15.44
C SER A 133 -13.83 6.87 -15.91
N GLY A 134 -13.59 7.79 -16.86
CA GLY A 134 -12.23 8.12 -17.32
C GLY A 134 -11.34 8.66 -16.20
N LEU A 135 -11.88 9.55 -15.36
CA LEU A 135 -11.17 10.11 -14.21
C LEU A 135 -10.82 9.04 -13.18
N LEU A 136 -11.72 8.10 -12.90
CA LEU A 136 -11.47 6.97 -12.02
C LEU A 136 -10.31 6.10 -12.54
N HIS A 137 -10.27 5.80 -13.84
CA HIS A 137 -9.16 5.06 -14.45
C HIS A 137 -7.85 5.84 -14.41
N ALA A 138 -7.89 7.16 -14.61
CA ALA A 138 -6.72 8.02 -14.48
C ALA A 138 -6.16 7.98 -13.05
N CYS A 139 -7.04 8.06 -12.03
CA CYS A 139 -6.64 7.94 -10.62
C CYS A 139 -6.05 6.54 -10.33
N HIS A 140 -6.69 5.48 -10.82
CA HIS A 140 -6.17 4.12 -10.65
C HIS A 140 -4.82 3.92 -11.35
N GLY A 141 -4.68 4.44 -12.57
CA GLY A 141 -3.44 4.41 -13.34
C GLY A 141 -2.31 5.15 -12.63
N ALA A 142 -2.58 6.36 -12.13
CA ALA A 142 -1.62 7.11 -11.32
C ALA A 142 -1.20 6.31 -10.07
N LEU A 143 -2.15 5.68 -9.37
CA LEU A 143 -1.84 4.84 -8.21
C LEU A 143 -0.98 3.63 -8.58
N LEU A 144 -1.31 2.91 -9.66
CA LEU A 144 -0.54 1.76 -10.16
C LEU A 144 0.87 2.17 -10.52
N ILE A 145 1.02 3.29 -11.21
CA ILE A 145 2.30 3.85 -11.63
C ILE A 145 3.15 4.21 -10.40
N CYS A 146 2.56 4.89 -9.41
CA CYS A 146 3.22 5.17 -8.14
C CYS A 146 3.61 3.89 -7.40
N LEU A 147 2.73 2.88 -7.34
CA LEU A 147 3.04 1.59 -6.73
C LEU A 147 4.19 0.87 -7.44
N LEU A 148 4.29 0.98 -8.77
CA LEU A 148 5.37 0.40 -9.55
C LEU A 148 6.70 1.14 -9.33
N TRP A 149 6.68 2.47 -9.14
CA TRP A 149 7.89 3.26 -8.88
C TRP A 149 8.34 3.27 -7.41
N SER A 150 7.41 3.17 -6.47
CA SER A 150 7.72 3.03 -5.05
C SER A 150 8.64 1.82 -4.84
N ALA A 151 9.82 2.05 -4.26
CA ALA A 151 10.62 0.98 -3.73
C ALA A 151 9.86 0.35 -2.54
N PRO A 152 9.85 -0.98 -2.38
CA PRO A 152 9.13 -1.66 -1.30
C PRO A 152 9.86 -1.52 0.05
N ASP A 153 10.32 -0.31 0.36
CA ASP A 153 11.06 0.06 1.56
C ASP A 153 10.11 0.57 2.67
N GLY A 154 8.81 0.73 2.39
CA GLY A 154 7.83 1.35 3.30
C GLY A 154 7.62 0.61 4.65
N CYS A 155 8.07 -0.64 4.78
CA CYS A 155 8.00 -1.38 6.04
C CYS A 155 9.14 -1.03 7.02
N GLU A 156 10.24 -0.43 6.55
CA GLU A 156 11.36 -0.01 7.40
C GLU A 156 11.05 1.28 8.17
N GLU A 157 10.19 2.16 7.64
CA GLU A 157 9.98 3.49 8.24
C GLU A 157 9.03 3.45 9.46
N LEU A 158 8.02 2.57 9.45
CA LEU A 158 7.22 2.24 10.64
C LEU A 158 8.02 1.43 11.68
N ARG A 159 9.14 0.82 11.28
CA ARG A 159 10.05 0.09 12.17
C ARG A 159 11.09 0.99 12.81
N ARG A 160 11.36 2.21 12.33
CA ARG A 160 12.29 3.10 13.03
C ARG A 160 11.62 3.55 14.33
N PRO A 161 11.97 3.00 15.52
CA PRO A 161 11.64 3.71 16.73
C PRO A 161 12.32 5.07 16.59
N ASN A 162 11.62 6.13 16.94
CA ASN A 162 12.10 7.49 16.90
C ASN A 162 13.45 7.57 17.65
N THR A 163 14.56 7.40 16.93
CA THR A 163 15.91 7.30 17.50
C THR A 163 16.34 8.68 18.02
N GLN A 164 15.57 9.73 17.67
CA GLN A 164 15.72 11.06 18.22
C GLN A 164 15.14 11.17 19.65
N SER A 165 14.07 10.45 19.98
CA SER A 165 13.50 10.45 21.35
C SER A 165 14.40 9.76 22.37
N ALA A 166 15.16 8.73 21.97
CA ALA A 166 16.06 8.01 22.88
C ALA A 166 17.30 8.82 23.29
N LYS A 167 17.76 9.77 22.45
CA LYS A 167 18.91 10.62 22.78
C LYS A 167 18.59 11.71 23.80
N GLN A 168 17.32 12.10 23.96
CA GLN A 168 16.93 13.19 24.86
C GLN A 168 16.87 12.75 26.34
N TYR A 169 16.71 11.45 26.63
CA TYR A 169 16.65 10.92 28.00
C TYR A 169 18.01 10.47 28.56
N ALA A 170 19.08 10.47 27.75
CA ALA A 170 20.42 10.06 28.16
C ALA A 170 21.27 11.23 28.71
N LYS A 171 20.68 12.17 29.47
CA LYS A 171 21.48 13.13 30.26
C LYS A 171 21.88 12.45 31.59
N PRO A 172 23.18 12.27 31.88
CA PRO A 172 23.59 11.70 33.16
C PRO A 172 23.28 12.68 34.30
N THR A 173 22.58 12.18 35.32
CA THR A 173 22.33 12.88 36.59
C THR A 173 23.65 13.05 37.35
N PRO A 174 23.95 14.23 37.94
CA PRO A 174 25.17 14.41 38.73
C PRO A 174 25.09 13.60 40.02
N SER A 175 26.03 12.67 40.17
CA SER A 175 26.22 11.83 41.36
C SER A 175 26.55 12.71 42.58
N LYS A 176 25.70 12.63 43.62
CA LYS A 176 25.98 13.23 44.94
C LYS A 176 27.12 12.45 45.61
N ALA A 177 28.31 13.05 45.68
CA ALA A 177 29.43 12.51 46.43
C ALA A 177 29.14 12.62 47.95
N ASN A 178 29.01 11.46 48.59
CA ASN A 178 28.79 11.30 50.02
C ASN A 178 30.06 11.61 50.84
N HIS A 179 29.92 12.58 51.73
CA HIS A 179 30.36 12.58 53.14
C HIS A 179 31.35 11.49 53.56
N LYS A 180 32.65 11.82 53.67
CA LYS A 180 33.64 11.03 54.40
C LYS A 180 34.04 11.73 55.71
N ARG A 181 33.72 11.02 56.78
CA ARG A 181 33.89 11.25 58.21
C ARG A 181 35.37 11.29 58.60
N ASN A 182 35.85 12.42 59.12
CA ASN A 182 37.15 12.52 59.79
C ASN A 182 37.03 12.06 61.25
N LYS A 183 37.88 11.13 61.69
CA LYS A 183 38.21 10.91 63.10
C LYS A 183 39.73 11.10 63.26
N PRO A 184 40.20 11.93 64.20
CA PRO A 184 41.62 12.02 64.54
C PRO A 184 42.05 10.86 65.46
N LYS A 185 43.28 10.39 65.24
CA LYS A 185 43.98 9.39 66.06
C LYS A 185 44.41 10.01 67.40
N GLN A 186 44.19 9.29 68.49
CA GLN A 186 44.79 9.56 69.79
C GLN A 186 46.28 9.20 69.77
N ALA A 187 47.08 10.04 70.41
CA ALA A 187 48.44 9.78 70.88
C ALA A 187 48.49 10.18 72.36
#